data_AF-A0A259S2E9-F1
#
_entry.id   AF-A0A259S2E9-F1
#
_cell.length_a   1.000
_cell.length_b   1.000
_cell.length_c   1.000
_cell.angle_alpha   90.00
_cell.angle_beta   90.00
_cell.angle_gamma   90.00
#
_symmetry.space_group_name_H-M   'P 1'
#
loop_
_entity.id
_entity.type
_entity.pdbx_description
1 polymer ?
#
loop_
_entity_poly.entity_id
_entity_poly.type
_entity_poly.pdbx_seq_one_letter_code
_entity_poly.pdbx_strand_id
1 'polypeptide(L)' 'MPAFLAPDAMDAWLEPVKLDRPGRENMLALLDGSSTSIASTIEQYVVDQKVNNTRTVDRDDPTVIAPAA' A
#
# COMPACT_ATOMS: atom_id res chain seq x y z
N MET A 1 8.26 2.90 -2.28
CA MET A 1 7.39 1.80 -1.82
C MET A 1 6.46 2.36 -0.75
N PRO A 2 5.15 2.17 -0.86
CA PRO A 2 4.22 2.49 0.22
C PRO A 2 4.57 1.73 1.51
N ALA A 3 4.15 2.25 2.66
CA ALA A 3 4.07 1.44 3.87
C ALA A 3 2.84 0.54 3.76
N PHE A 4 3.04 -0.77 3.84
CA PHE A 4 1.93 -1.73 3.78
C PHE A 4 1.60 -2.22 5.18
N LEU A 5 0.31 -2.40 5.45
CA LEU A 5 -0.23 -2.92 6.71
C LEU A 5 -0.76 -4.33 6.51
N ALA A 6 -0.22 -5.28 7.28
CA ALA A 6 -0.78 -6.61 7.45
C ALA A 6 -2.11 -6.50 8.21
N PRO A 7 -3.05 -7.43 7.99
CA PRO A 7 -4.37 -7.36 8.62
C PRO A 7 -4.33 -7.25 10.15
N ASP A 8 -3.36 -7.88 10.80
CA ASP A 8 -3.14 -7.88 12.24
C ASP A 8 -2.51 -6.57 12.77
N ALA A 9 -1.85 -5.79 11.91
CA ALA A 9 -1.29 -4.49 12.25
C ALA A 9 -2.30 -3.34 12.16
N MET A 10 -3.46 -3.55 11.52
CA MET A 10 -4.45 -2.49 11.23
C MET A 10 -5.02 -1.86 12.50
N ASP A 11 -5.42 -2.68 13.47
CA ASP A 11 -6.04 -2.19 14.72
C ASP A 11 -5.06 -1.33 15.52
N ALA A 12 -3.82 -1.80 15.65
CA ALA A 12 -2.76 -1.04 16.33
C ALA A 12 -2.42 0.28 15.61
N TRP A 13 -2.45 0.29 14.27
CA TRP A 13 -2.19 1.49 13.48
C TRP A 13 -3.27 2.57 13.64
N LEU A 14 -4.53 2.16 13.77
CA LEU A 14 -5.68 3.07 13.85
C LEU A 14 -6.01 3.49 15.29
N GLU A 15 -5.34 2.94 16.30
CA GLU A 15 -5.60 3.26 17.69
C GLU A 15 -5.26 4.73 18.01
N PRO A 16 -6.22 5.56 18.47
CA PRO A 16 -6.02 7.01 18.66
C PRO A 16 -5.32 7.33 19.99
N VAL A 17 -4.25 6.61 20.31
CA VAL A 17 -3.47 6.78 21.54
C VAL A 17 -2.18 7.55 21.26
N LYS A 18 -1.72 8.31 22.27
CA LYS A 18 -0.41 8.96 22.17
C LYS A 18 0.69 7.92 22.32
N LEU A 19 1.56 7.84 21.32
CA LEU A 19 2.77 7.03 21.38
C LEU A 19 3.87 7.79 22.12
N ASP A 20 4.32 7.24 23.24
CA ASP A 20 5.57 7.64 23.87
C ASP A 20 6.78 7.20 23.02
N ARG A 21 8.00 7.42 23.51
CA ARG A 21 9.20 7.12 22.71
C ARG A 21 9.29 5.63 22.35
N PRO A 22 9.18 4.68 23.30
CA PRO A 22 9.12 3.25 22.98
C PRO A 22 7.96 2.89 22.05
N GLY A 23 6.77 3.45 22.26
CA GLY A 23 5.60 3.21 21.42
C GLY A 23 5.82 3.61 19.96
N ARG A 24 6.50 4.73 19.71
CA ARG A 24 6.86 5.14 18.34
C ARG A 24 7.86 4.19 17.68
N GLU A 25 8.88 3.77 18.42
CA GLU A 25 9.90 2.83 17.92
C GLU A 25 9.26 1.47 17.58
N ASN A 26 8.36 0.98 18.44
CA ASN A 26 7.61 -0.25 18.20
C ASN A 26 6.69 -0.14 16.98
N MET A 27 6.00 0.99 16.80
CA MET A 27 5.12 1.21 15.65
C MET A 27 5.90 1.22 14.32
N LEU A 28 7.10 1.82 14.30
CA LEU A 28 7.97 1.78 13.13
C LEU A 28 8.48 0.37 12.82
N ALA A 29 8.84 -0.41 13.85
CA ALA A 29 9.25 -1.81 13.67
C ALA A 29 8.10 -2.67 13.13
N LEU A 30 6.87 -2.47 13.62
CA LEU A 30 5.67 -3.12 13.11
C LEU A 30 5.45 -2.81 11.63
N LEU A 31 5.52 -1.52 11.26
CA LEU A 31 5.38 -1.08 9.87
C LEU A 31 6.44 -1.67 8.94
N ASP A 32 7.70 -1.71 9.38
CA ASP A 32 8.81 -2.22 8.57
C ASP A 32 8.66 -3.73 8.32
N GLY A 33 8.35 -4.50 9.38
CA GLY A 33 8.08 -5.93 9.27
C GLY A 33 6.87 -6.24 8.38
N SER A 34 5.77 -5.51 8.60
CA SER A 34 4.56 -5.60 7.79
C SER A 34 4.81 -5.27 6.32
N SER A 35 5.51 -4.17 6.04
CA SER A 35 5.82 -3.73 4.68
C SER A 35 6.71 -4.72 3.96
N THR A 36 7.73 -5.26 4.65
CA THR A 36 8.63 -6.29 4.11
C THR A 36 7.87 -7.57 3.79
N SER A 37 7.00 -8.01 4.70
CA SER A 37 6.17 -9.20 4.50
C SER A 37 5.27 -9.04 3.28
N ILE A 38 4.50 -7.96 3.19
CA ILE A 38 3.58 -7.74 2.05
C ILE A 38 4.35 -7.50 0.76
N ALA A 39 5.47 -6.78 0.78
CA ALA A 39 6.26 -6.54 -0.43
C ALA A 39 6.71 -7.85 -1.10
N SER A 40 6.97 -8.90 -0.32
CA SER A 40 7.32 -10.23 -0.84
C SER A 40 6.18 -10.96 -1.55
N THR A 41 4.93 -10.52 -1.37
CA THR A 41 3.75 -11.09 -2.00
C THR A 41 3.22 -10.27 -3.17
N ILE A 42 3.81 -9.09 -3.45
CA ILE A 42 3.33 -8.19 -4.50
C ILE A 42 3.84 -8.66 -5.86
N GLU A 43 2.91 -8.94 -6.76
CA GLU A 43 3.16 -9.11 -8.18
C GLU A 43 2.89 -7.81 -8.94
N GLN A 44 3.67 -7.55 -9.98
CA GLN A 44 3.55 -6.36 -10.83
C GLN A 44 3.52 -6.78 -12.29
N TYR A 45 2.76 -6.04 -13.09
CA TYR A 45 2.70 -6.22 -14.54
C TYR A 45 2.62 -4.86 -15.24
N VAL A 46 2.99 -4.84 -16.52
CA VAL A 46 2.95 -3.64 -17.36
C VAL A 46 1.50 -3.36 -17.77
N VAL A 47 1.10 -2.09 -17.76
CA VAL A 47 -0.23 -1.62 -18.18
C VAL A 47 -0.11 -0.55 -19.27
N ASP A 48 -1.21 -0.28 -19.97
CA ASP A 48 -1.27 0.76 -21.01
C ASP A 48 -0.99 2.16 -20.43
N GLN A 49 -0.25 2.98 -21.16
CA GLN A 49 0.12 4.34 -20.77
C GLN A 49 -1.08 5.29 -20.53
N LYS A 50 -2.30 4.94 -20.97
CA LYS A 50 -3.50 5.73 -20.74
C LYS A 50 -3.79 5.99 -19.26
N VAL A 51 -3.32 5.11 -18.36
CA VAL A 51 -3.42 5.29 -16.90
C VAL A 51 -2.80 6.63 -16.43
N ASN A 52 -1.86 7.18 -17.19
CA ASN A 52 -1.17 8.42 -16.85
C ASN A 52 -2.06 9.67 -16.99
N ASN A 53 -3.11 9.64 -17.81
CA ASN A 53 -3.94 10.82 -18.07
C ASN A 53 -5.24 10.80 -17.26
N THR A 54 -5.16 11.21 -16.00
CA THR A 54 -6.29 11.27 -15.07
C THR A 54 -7.39 12.27 -15.46
N ARG A 55 -7.14 13.16 -16.43
CA ARG A 55 -8.14 14.15 -16.92
C ARG A 55 -9.12 13.55 -17.92
N THR A 56 -8.70 12.54 -18.68
CA THR A 56 -9.48 12.00 -19.82
C THR A 56 -9.72 10.51 -19.74
N VAL A 57 -9.00 9.79 -18.87
CA VAL A 57 -9.24 8.36 -18.66
C VAL A 57 -10.64 8.16 -18.07
N ASP A 58 -11.38 7.20 -18.61
CA ASP A 58 -12.62 6.73 -18.00
C ASP A 58 -12.27 5.97 -16.71
N ARG A 59 -12.86 6.37 -15.59
CA ARG A 59 -12.58 5.80 -14.27
C ARG A 59 -13.17 4.41 -14.09
N ASP A 60 -14.22 4.11 -14.85
CA ASP A 60 -14.91 2.83 -14.79
C ASP A 60 -14.40 1.85 -15.86
N ASP A 61 -13.43 2.25 -16.69
CA ASP A 61 -12.78 1.39 -17.68
C ASP A 61 -11.82 0.39 -16.99
N PRO A 62 -12.15 -0.91 -16.93
CA PRO A 62 -11.33 -1.90 -16.24
C PRO A 62 -10.00 -2.14 -16.96
N THR A 63 -9.88 -1.75 -18.24
CA THR A 63 -8.66 -1.96 -19.03
C THR A 63 -7.57 -0.95 -18.70
N VAL A 64 -7.83 0.02 -17.83
CA VAL A 64 -6.82 0.95 -17.27
C VAL A 64 -5.78 0.23 -16.43
N ILE A 65 -6.17 -0.86 -15.76
CA ILE A 65 -5.27 -1.70 -14.97
C ILE A 65 -5.15 -3.11 -15.55
N ALA A 66 -5.62 -3.36 -16.79
CA ALA A 66 -5.38 -4.66 -17.41
C ALA A 66 -3.92 -4.79 -17.86
N PRO A 67 -3.35 -6.01 -17.90
CA PRO A 67 -2.05 -6.24 -18.51
C PRO A 67 -1.99 -5.70 -19.94
N ALA A 68 -0.95 -4.95 -20.26
CA ALA A 68 -0.67 -4.53 -21.62
C ALA A 68 -0.27 -5.75 -22.48
N ALA A 69 -0.66 -5.71 -23.76
CA ALA A 69 -0.23 -6.69 -24.76
C ALA A 69 1.24 -6.48 -25.17
#